data_AF-A0A6P1U5V6-F1
#
_entry.id   AF-A0A6P1U5V6-F1
#
_cell.length_a   1.000
_cell.length_b   1.000
_cell.length_c   1.000
_cell.angle_alpha   90.00
_cell.angle_beta   90.00
_cell.angle_gamma   90.00
#
_symmetry.space_group_name_H-M   'P 1'
#
loop_
_entity.id
_entity.type
_entity.pdbx_description
1 polymer ?
#
loop_
_entity_poly.entity_id
_entity_poly.type
_entity_poly.pdbx_seq_one_letter_code
_entity_poly.pdbx_strand_id
1 'polypeptide(L)'
;MNTAAKCLALETWAGRRYYAVEVVGETPKKTRIRVLTPGGVMLPKGRYVPHGEIALVPKHAIYAMPAESHKIEHGYYNGHISGFGGTVDAR
;
A
#
# COMPACT_ATOMS: atom_id res chain seq x y z
N MET A 1 8.06 -1.14 20.21
CA MET A 1 7.87 -0.26 19.04
C MET A 1 6.40 -0.35 18.67
N ASN A 2 5.69 0.78 18.60
CA ASN A 2 4.26 0.79 18.29
C ASN A 2 4.09 0.54 16.79
N THR A 3 3.96 -0.72 16.39
CA THR A 3 3.67 -1.17 15.02
C THR A 3 2.21 -0.87 14.69
N ALA A 4 1.88 0.43 14.69
CA ALA A 4 0.57 0.88 14.28
C ALA A 4 0.42 0.63 12.78
N ALA A 5 -0.63 -0.08 12.40
CA ALA A 5 -1.03 -0.21 11.01
C ALA A 5 -1.27 1.19 10.42
N LYS A 6 -0.59 1.48 9.31
CA LYS A 6 -0.70 2.73 8.57
C LYS A 6 -1.12 2.44 7.14
N CYS A 7 -1.28 3.47 6.33
CA CYS A 7 -1.49 3.31 4.92
C CYS A 7 -0.44 4.07 4.09
N LEU A 8 -0.11 3.49 2.95
CA LEU A 8 0.63 4.14 1.88
C LEU A 8 -0.40 4.78 0.94
N ALA A 9 -0.33 6.10 0.77
CA ALA A 9 -1.14 6.80 -0.21
C ALA A 9 -0.38 6.90 -1.52
N LEU A 10 -0.99 6.43 -2.60
CA LEU A 10 -0.49 6.57 -3.96
C LEU A 10 -1.49 7.38 -4.80
N GLU A 11 -0.97 8.39 -5.49
CA GLU A 11 -1.74 9.12 -6.49
C GLU A 11 -1.78 8.32 -7.78
N THR A 12 -2.99 8.05 -8.26
CA THR A 12 -3.23 7.39 -9.55
C THR A 12 -4.08 8.28 -10.44
N TRP A 13 -4.18 7.97 -11.73
CA TRP A 13 -5.07 8.70 -12.65
C TRP A 13 -6.54 8.66 -12.20
N ALA A 14 -6.92 7.60 -11.47
CA ALA A 14 -8.26 7.41 -10.89
C ALA A 14 -8.38 8.01 -9.47
N GLY A 15 -7.45 8.87 -9.07
CA GLY A 15 -7.40 9.49 -7.75
C GLY A 15 -6.48 8.78 -6.76
N ARG A 16 -6.57 9.19 -5.50
CA ARG A 16 -5.71 8.71 -4.42
C ARG A 16 -6.18 7.34 -3.91
N ARG A 17 -5.26 6.39 -3.88
CA ARG A 17 -5.46 5.04 -3.37
C ARG A 17 -4.68 4.80 -2.10
N TYR A 18 -5.24 4.04 -1.17
CA TYR A 18 -4.61 3.73 0.11
C TYR A 18 -4.35 2.25 0.26
N TYR A 19 -3.11 1.90 0.60
CA TYR A 19 -2.66 0.52 0.75
C TYR A 19 -2.22 0.26 2.19
N ALA A 20 -2.70 -0.80 2.81
CA ALA A 20 -2.33 -1.16 4.18
C ALA A 20 -0.83 -1.52 4.27
N VAL A 21 -0.13 -0.90 5.22
CA VAL A 21 1.30 -1.09 5.47
C VAL A 21 1.61 -1.01 6.97
N GLU A 22 2.69 -1.65 7.37
CA GLU A 22 3.26 -1.55 8.71
C GLU A 22 4.56 -0.75 8.66
N VAL A 23 4.76 0.19 9.57
CA VAL A 23 6.04 0.91 9.68
C VAL A 23 7.01 0.07 10.52
N VAL A 24 8.05 -0.45 9.87
CA VAL A 24 9.07 -1.31 10.51
C VAL A 24 10.23 -0.49 11.04
N GLY A 25 10.51 0.66 10.43
CA GLY A 25 11.55 1.57 10.90
C GLY A 25 11.63 2.84 10.08
N GLU A 26 12.43 3.79 10.56
CA GLU A 26 12.64 5.07 9.88
C GLU A 26 14.12 5.29 9.57
N THR A 27 14.35 5.94 8.44
CA THR A 27 15.64 6.55 8.10
C THR A 27 15.46 8.07 8.06
N PRO A 28 16.54 8.88 8.05
CA PRO A 28 16.40 10.34 8.04
C PRO A 28 15.50 10.86 6.90
N LYS A 29 15.56 10.25 5.70
CA LYS A 29 14.84 10.71 4.51
C LYS A 29 13.62 9.85 4.12
N LYS A 30 13.58 8.59 4.55
CA LYS A 30 12.57 7.61 4.11
C LYS A 30 12.06 6.76 5.26
N THR A 31 10.91 6.14 5.07
CA THR A 31 10.35 5.16 6.01
C THR A 31 10.50 3.77 5.42
N ARG A 32 10.91 2.81 6.24
CA ARG A 32 10.85 1.37 5.93
C ARG A 32 9.46 0.89 6.29
N ILE A 33 8.74 0.43 5.29
CA ILE A 33 7.41 -0.15 5.45
C ILE A 33 7.42 -1.61 5.06
N ARG A 34 6.61 -2.41 5.74
CA ARG A 34 6.22 -3.74 5.32
C ARG A 34 4.84 -3.66 4.67
N VAL A 35 4.69 -4.28 3.50
CA VAL A 35 3.40 -4.28 2.79
C VAL A 35 2.46 -5.29 3.44
N LEU A 36 1.32 -4.82 3.95
CA LEU A 36 0.27 -5.69 4.51
C LEU A 36 -0.86 -5.96 3.51
N THR A 37 -0.92 -5.15 2.46
CA THR A 37 -1.91 -5.27 1.39
C THR A 37 -1.84 -6.66 0.74
N PRO A 38 -2.92 -7.48 0.75
CA PRO A 38 -2.98 -8.74 0.02
C PRO A 38 -2.74 -8.48 -1.46
N GLY A 39 -1.98 -9.34 -2.16
CA GLY A 39 -1.66 -9.14 -3.59
C GLY A 39 -0.66 -8.03 -3.90
N GLY A 40 0.00 -7.46 -2.88
CA GLY A 40 1.11 -6.53 -3.05
C GLY A 40 0.71 -5.12 -3.52
N VAL A 41 1.72 -4.28 -3.77
CA VAL A 41 1.53 -2.88 -4.16
C VAL A 41 2.44 -2.53 -5.33
N MET A 42 1.90 -1.86 -6.33
CA MET A 42 2.67 -1.26 -7.41
C MET A 42 3.11 0.15 -7.02
N LEU A 43 4.39 0.34 -6.74
CA LEU A 43 4.98 1.65 -6.50
C LEU A 43 5.19 2.41 -7.83
N PRO A 44 5.33 3.76 -7.77
CA PRO A 44 5.65 4.56 -8.95
C PRO A 44 6.87 4.02 -9.71
N LYS A 45 6.86 4.22 -11.03
CA LYS A 45 7.85 3.67 -11.99
C LYS A 45 7.75 2.15 -12.19
N GLY A 46 6.58 1.56 -11.97
CA GLY A 46 6.33 0.14 -12.26
C GLY A 46 7.05 -0.82 -11.31
N ARG A 47 7.37 -0.36 -10.09
CA ARG A 47 8.07 -1.20 -9.10
C ARG A 47 7.06 -1.94 -8.25
N TYR A 48 6.85 -3.22 -8.55
CA TYR A 48 6.01 -4.07 -7.73
C TYR A 48 6.72 -4.49 -6.42
N VAL A 49 5.98 -4.48 -5.31
CA VAL A 49 6.42 -4.98 -4.00
C VAL A 49 5.36 -5.96 -3.50
N PRO A 50 5.69 -7.24 -3.29
CA PRO A 50 4.71 -8.22 -2.87
C PRO A 50 4.33 -8.06 -1.40
N HIS A 51 3.26 -8.74 -1.00
CA HIS A 51 2.82 -8.80 0.40
C HIS A 51 3.94 -9.34 1.32
N GLY A 52 4.06 -8.76 2.52
CA GLY A 52 5.05 -9.15 3.53
C GLY A 52 6.46 -8.58 3.31
N GLU A 53 6.77 -8.09 2.11
CA GLU A 53 8.07 -7.51 1.78
C GLU A 53 8.26 -6.09 2.33
N ILE A 54 9.53 -5.72 2.48
CA ILE A 54 9.92 -4.40 2.98
C ILE A 54 10.31 -3.47 1.83
N ALA A 55 9.74 -2.27 1.83
CA ALA A 55 10.07 -1.21 0.88
C ALA A 55 10.45 0.10 1.60
N LEU A 56 11.26 0.91 0.90
CA LEU A 56 11.60 2.26 1.32
C LEU A 56 10.74 3.28 0.57
N VAL A 57 9.94 4.02 1.31
CA VAL A 57 9.04 5.04 0.76
C VAL A 57 9.30 6.41 1.37
N PRO A 58 8.97 7.52 0.68
CA PRO A 58 9.04 8.85 1.26
C PRO A 58 8.12 8.98 2.48
N LYS A 59 8.54 9.74 3.50
CA LYS A 59 7.76 9.92 4.74
C LYS A 59 6.36 10.50 4.48
N HIS A 60 6.26 11.42 3.52
CA HIS A 60 5.00 12.07 3.15
C HIS A 60 3.99 11.15 2.44
N ALA A 61 4.40 9.94 2.02
CA ALA A 61 3.50 8.97 1.42
C ALA A 61 2.77 8.12 2.47
N ILE A 62 3.13 8.23 3.75
CA ILE A 62 2.57 7.45 4.85
C ILE A 62 1.52 8.27 5.59
N TYR A 63 0.32 7.72 5.71
CA TYR A 63 -0.83 8.33 6.36
C TYR A 63 -1.37 7.42 7.46
N ALA A 64 -2.15 8.00 8.37
CA ALA A 64 -2.98 7.21 9.28
C ALA A 64 -4.02 6.43 8.47
N MET A 65 -4.35 5.21 8.91
CA MET A 65 -5.41 4.45 8.24
C MET A 65 -6.71 5.26 8.23
N PRO A 66 -7.42 5.31 7.09
CA PRO A 66 -8.75 5.91 7.04
C PRO A 66 -9.68 5.14 7.99
N ALA A 67 -10.58 5.86 8.68
CA ALA A 67 -11.55 5.25 9.59
C ALA A 67 -12.51 4.28 8.85
N GLU A 68 -12.67 4.49 7.56
CA GLU A 68 -13.50 3.68 6.67
C GLU A 68 -12.65 2.64 5.95
N SER A 69 -12.88 1.36 6.26
CA SER A 69 -12.15 0.21 5.71
C SER A 69 -12.30 0.04 4.20
N HIS A 70 -13.43 0.46 3.62
CA HIS A 70 -13.70 0.38 2.18
C HIS A 70 -12.78 1.26 1.32
N LYS A 71 -12.03 2.17 1.94
CA LYS A 71 -11.03 3.03 1.26
C LYS A 71 -9.66 2.37 1.16
N ILE A 72 -9.48 1.19 1.76
CA ILE A 72 -8.22 0.43 1.72
C ILE A 72 -8.30 -0.53 0.54
N GLU A 73 -7.43 -0.32 -0.43
CA GLU A 73 -7.34 -1.17 -1.61
C GLU A 73 -6.77 -2.54 -1.22
N HIS A 74 -7.43 -3.59 -1.67
CA HIS A 74 -6.84 -4.92 -1.72
C HIS A 74 -5.98 -4.98 -2.98
N GLY A 75 -4.68 -5.21 -2.82
CA GLY A 75 -3.76 -5.30 -3.94
C GLY A 75 -4.22 -6.38 -4.90
N TYR A 76 -4.40 -6.00 -6.15
CA TYR A 76 -4.73 -6.94 -7.21
C TYR A 76 -3.55 -7.00 -8.17
N TYR A 77 -2.57 -7.85 -7.87
CA TYR A 77 -1.50 -8.18 -8.80
C TYR A 77 -1.64 -9.63 -9.28
N ASN A 78 -2.27 -9.79 -10.45
CA ASN A 78 -2.43 -11.07 -11.15
C ASN A 78 -1.29 -11.32 -12.18
N GLY A 79 -0.13 -10.66 -12.08
CA GLY A 79 0.97 -10.85 -13.04
C GLY A 79 0.67 -10.51 -14.52
N HIS A 80 -0.52 -10.03 -14.84
CA HIS A 80 -0.94 -9.61 -16.18
C HIS A 80 -0.93 -8.09 -16.30
N ILE A 81 -0.27 -7.57 -17.35
CA ILE A 81 -0.22 -6.15 -17.73
C ILE A 81 -1.63 -5.64 -18.17
N SER A 82 -2.61 -6.55 -18.32
CA SER A 82 -4.01 -6.28 -18.62
C SER A 82 -4.88 -6.58 -17.39
N GLY A 83 -5.30 -5.54 -16.67
CA GLY A 83 -6.04 -5.66 -15.42
C GLY A 83 -7.52 -6.05 -15.57
N PHE A 84 -8.02 -6.82 -14.60
CA PHE A 84 -9.41 -6.84 -14.19
C PHE A 84 -9.44 -6.71 -12.66
N GLY A 85 -9.80 -5.53 -12.16
CA GLY A 85 -9.98 -5.28 -10.74
C GLY A 85 -11.35 -5.74 -10.30
N GLY A 86 -11.40 -6.71 -9.39
CA GLY A 86 -12.62 -7.07 -8.67
C GLY A 86 -12.61 -6.38 -7.30
N THR A 87 -13.59 -5.54 -7.04
CA THR A 87 -13.93 -5.08 -5.69
C THR A 87 -14.52 -6.28 -4.95
N VAL A 88 -13.88 -6.74 -3.87
CA VAL A 88 -14.46 -7.76 -3.01
C VAL A 88 -15.47 -7.09 -2.07
N ASP A 89 -16.75 -7.38 -2.26
CA ASP A 89 -17.78 -7.07 -1.28
C ASP A 89 -17.58 -7.95 -0.04
N ALA A 90 -17.54 -7.33 1.14
CA ALA A 90 -17.53 -8.02 2.41
C ALA A 90 -18.89 -8.72 2.60
N ARG A 91 -18.89 -10.05 2.60
CA ARG A 91 -20.05 -10.87 2.96
C ARG A 91 -19.78 -11.65 4.24
#